data_AF-A0A2G5WI91-F1
#
_entry.id   AF-A0A2G5WI91-F1
#
_cell.length_a   1.000
_cell.length_b   1.000
_cell.length_c   1.000
_cell.angle_alpha   90.00
_cell.angle_beta   90.00
_cell.angle_gamma   90.00
#
_symmetry.space_group_name_H-M   'P 1'
#
loop_
_entity.id
_entity.type
_entity.pdbx_description
1 polymer ?
#
loop_
_entity_poly.entity_id
_entity_poly.type
_entity_poly.pdbx_seq_one_letter_code
_entity_poly.pdbx_strand_id
1 'polypeptide(L)'
;MKKITVIGLGAGDLQQLSLGTYRLLKQAKRLVIRTEEHPVVKELRTEGLIMESFDAIYEANDSFEDVYERIVEKLLEMSADQPITYAVPGHPLVAERTVQLLIEKEKSGEIELQIAGGSSFLDPIFTALRIDPIEGFQLLDGTDLKRDDVQMEQHVLVGQVYDAFVASDVKLSLMEKYPDDHEVTIVTAAGSVDEKLTNVALYELDRVMSLNNLTTIYVPPIKDQEQRLKDWSSFREIIATLRGPDGCPWDREQTHETLKRYLIEESFELIQAIDEEDDDAIIEELGDVLLQVFLHAQIGEDNGYFSMEDVLETVGAKMIRRHPHVFAQTQADTTVDVLTNWQAIKEQEKPTVDSLLEGQKRQASSLLTSYNYQKTAAKVGFDWPTIEGAFDKFQEEWTEFQEEVRNGETASQLDELGDVLFTIVNIARFLKISPEEAMWHANEKFKSRFTHVEQCVKQGIGDFSTYSLEQLEEFWQQAKRKEDSHETR
;
A
#
# COMPACT_ATOMS: atom_id res chain seq x y z
N MET A 1 34.81 2.01 34.39
CA MET A 1 33.71 1.79 33.44
C MET A 1 33.01 0.51 33.86
N LYS A 2 31.68 0.54 33.98
CA LYS A 2 30.90 -0.64 34.41
C LYS A 2 30.97 -1.69 33.31
N LYS A 3 31.43 -2.90 33.62
CA LYS A 3 31.59 -3.99 32.63
C LYS A 3 30.47 -5.00 32.81
N ILE A 4 29.71 -5.23 31.75
CA ILE A 4 28.60 -6.19 31.73
C ILE A 4 28.84 -7.17 30.58
N THR A 5 28.90 -8.46 30.88
CA THR A 5 28.94 -9.51 29.86
C THR A 5 27.56 -10.16 29.78
N VAL A 6 26.91 -10.11 28.61
CA VAL A 6 25.64 -10.79 28.37
C VAL A 6 25.91 -12.13 27.71
N ILE A 7 25.31 -13.20 28.25
CA ILE A 7 25.45 -14.56 27.74
C ILE A 7 24.10 -15.15 27.36
N GLY A 8 23.98 -15.66 26.13
CA GLY A 8 22.80 -16.42 25.72
C GLY A 8 22.87 -17.87 26.17
N LEU A 9 21.83 -18.35 26.84
CA LEU A 9 21.71 -19.73 27.32
C LEU A 9 21.20 -20.70 26.24
N GLY A 10 20.71 -20.20 25.10
CA GLY A 10 20.03 -21.03 24.09
C GLY A 10 18.59 -21.34 24.48
N ALA A 11 17.89 -22.17 23.70
CA ALA A 11 16.50 -22.56 23.97
C ALA A 11 16.37 -23.91 24.71
N GLY A 12 17.46 -24.64 24.88
CA GLY A 12 17.46 -26.04 25.28
C GLY A 12 18.14 -26.35 26.61
N ASP A 13 18.45 -27.63 26.78
CA ASP A 13 19.14 -28.20 27.93
C ASP A 13 20.67 -27.99 27.88
N LEU A 14 21.40 -28.55 28.86
CA LEU A 14 22.86 -28.37 28.97
C LEU A 14 23.63 -28.94 27.76
N GLN A 15 23.09 -29.89 27.02
CA GLN A 15 23.77 -30.50 25.87
C GLN A 15 23.81 -29.55 24.67
N GLN A 16 22.85 -28.64 24.58
CA GLN A 16 22.75 -27.63 23.51
C GLN A 16 23.61 -26.40 23.80
N LEU A 17 24.08 -26.25 25.05
CA LEU A 17 24.93 -25.15 25.44
C LEU A 17 26.34 -25.32 24.85
N SER A 18 26.79 -24.35 24.06
CA SER A 18 28.13 -24.42 23.48
C SER A 18 29.21 -24.50 24.58
N LEU A 19 30.27 -25.28 24.32
CA LEU A 19 31.38 -25.41 25.28
C LEU A 19 32.05 -24.07 25.59
N GLY A 20 32.05 -23.13 24.63
CA GLY A 20 32.54 -21.77 24.83
C GLY A 20 31.67 -21.01 25.83
N THR A 21 30.34 -21.03 25.63
CA THR A 21 29.36 -20.42 26.53
C THR A 21 29.47 -20.99 27.94
N TYR A 22 29.52 -22.31 28.08
CA TYR A 22 29.66 -22.98 29.38
C TYR A 22 30.95 -22.57 30.12
N ARG A 23 32.08 -22.45 29.41
CA ARG A 23 33.34 -21.98 29.99
C ARG A 23 33.24 -20.53 30.49
N LEU A 24 32.56 -19.66 29.73
CA LEU A 24 32.32 -18.28 30.15
C LEU A 24 31.46 -18.22 31.40
N LEU A 25 30.38 -19.01 31.48
CA LEU A 25 29.54 -19.10 32.67
C LEU A 25 30.32 -19.58 33.90
N LYS A 26 31.20 -20.58 33.75
CA LYS A 26 32.05 -21.05 34.85
C LYS A 26 33.13 -20.04 35.30
N GLN A 27 33.51 -19.11 34.43
CA GLN A 27 34.48 -18.05 34.75
C GLN A 27 33.82 -16.80 35.33
N ALA A 28 32.49 -16.70 35.27
CA ALA A 28 31.75 -15.56 35.79
C ALA A 28 32.00 -15.39 37.29
N LYS A 29 32.50 -14.21 37.69
CA LYS A 29 32.68 -13.86 39.11
C LYS A 29 31.36 -13.64 39.82
N ARG A 30 30.39 -13.09 39.07
CA ARG A 30 29.00 -12.89 39.50
C ARG A 30 28.10 -13.19 38.31
N LEU A 31 27.32 -14.25 38.43
CA LEU A 31 26.39 -14.68 37.39
C LEU A 31 24.95 -14.37 37.84
N VAL A 32 24.26 -13.61 37.01
CA VAL A 32 22.88 -13.21 37.20
C VAL A 32 22.08 -13.75 36.02
N ILE A 33 20.92 -14.33 36.24
CA ILE A 33 20.05 -14.89 35.20
C ILE A 33 18.75 -14.09 35.13
N ARG A 34 18.18 -13.95 33.93
CA ARG A 34 16.86 -13.30 33.75
C ARG A 34 15.77 -14.01 34.56
N THR A 35 15.74 -15.35 34.49
CA THR A 35 14.71 -16.17 35.12
C THR A 35 15.24 -17.55 35.51
N GLU A 36 14.72 -18.13 36.60
CA GLU A 36 14.89 -19.54 36.94
C GLU A 36 14.09 -20.47 36.01
N GLU A 37 13.09 -19.95 35.29
CA GLU A 37 12.25 -20.69 34.37
C GLU A 37 12.94 -20.92 33.01
N HIS A 38 14.05 -21.66 33.05
CA HIS A 38 14.78 -22.07 31.86
C HIS A 38 15.33 -23.51 32.01
N PRO A 39 15.22 -24.38 30.99
CA PRO A 39 15.62 -25.79 31.09
C PRO A 39 17.05 -25.99 31.63
N VAL A 40 18.03 -25.26 31.09
CA VAL A 40 19.45 -25.40 31.48
C VAL A 40 19.79 -24.96 32.91
N VAL A 41 18.99 -24.08 33.54
CA VAL A 41 19.36 -23.43 34.81
C VAL A 41 19.48 -24.45 35.95
N LYS A 42 18.57 -25.43 36.00
CA LYS A 42 18.58 -26.50 37.03
C LYS A 42 19.84 -27.36 36.94
N GLU A 43 20.28 -27.68 35.73
CA GLU A 43 21.49 -28.47 35.49
C GLU A 43 22.76 -27.66 35.83
N LEU A 44 22.81 -26.38 35.46
CA LEU A 44 23.93 -25.49 35.83
C LEU A 44 24.09 -25.34 37.35
N ARG A 45 22.98 -25.27 38.10
CA ARG A 45 23.03 -25.28 39.57
C ARG A 45 23.59 -26.61 40.11
N THR A 46 23.19 -27.73 39.52
CA THR A 46 23.69 -29.06 39.89
C THR A 46 25.20 -29.21 39.61
N GLU A 47 25.69 -28.55 38.54
CA GLU A 47 27.11 -28.42 38.20
C GLU A 47 27.90 -27.45 39.12
N GLY A 48 27.22 -26.84 40.10
CA GLY A 48 27.83 -26.01 41.14
C GLY A 48 27.95 -24.52 40.80
N LEU A 49 27.26 -24.03 39.76
CA LEU A 49 27.23 -22.59 39.46
C LEU A 49 26.28 -21.86 40.42
N ILE A 50 26.78 -20.78 41.02
CA ILE A 50 25.99 -19.88 41.88
C ILE A 50 25.42 -18.78 41.00
N MET A 51 24.09 -18.69 40.95
CA MET A 51 23.36 -17.74 40.12
C MET A 51 22.34 -16.97 40.96
N GLU A 52 22.22 -15.67 40.72
CA GLU A 52 21.15 -14.79 41.24
C GLU A 52 20.09 -14.61 40.14
N SER A 53 18.79 -14.74 40.43
CA SER A 53 17.73 -14.52 39.42
C SER A 53 17.01 -13.19 39.61
N PHE A 54 16.37 -12.69 38.54
CA PHE A 54 15.52 -11.51 38.57
C PHE A 54 14.01 -11.82 38.64
N ASP A 55 13.60 -13.06 38.90
CA ASP A 55 12.18 -13.43 38.99
C ASP A 55 11.41 -12.57 40.02
N ALA A 56 12.07 -12.19 41.13
CA ALA A 56 11.48 -11.30 42.14
C ALA A 56 11.15 -9.88 41.62
N ILE A 57 11.77 -9.44 40.51
CA ILE A 57 11.44 -8.16 39.86
C ILE A 57 10.16 -8.31 39.02
N TYR A 58 9.95 -9.47 38.39
CA TYR A 58 8.72 -9.77 37.66
C TYR A 58 7.51 -9.85 38.58
N GLU A 59 7.67 -10.39 39.79
CA GLU A 59 6.57 -10.46 40.79
C GLU A 59 6.18 -9.09 41.37
N ALA A 60 7.03 -8.07 41.23
CA ALA A 60 6.89 -6.78 41.90
C ALA A 60 6.38 -5.64 41.01
N ASN A 61 6.17 -5.86 39.72
CA ASN A 61 5.78 -4.83 38.76
C ASN A 61 4.59 -5.29 37.91
N ASP A 62 3.70 -4.35 37.58
CA ASP A 62 2.47 -4.63 36.82
C ASP A 62 2.67 -4.61 35.30
N SER A 63 3.79 -4.07 34.80
CA SER A 63 4.09 -3.96 33.37
C SER A 63 5.47 -4.54 33.00
N PHE A 64 5.57 -5.17 31.83
CA PHE A 64 6.83 -5.75 31.34
C PHE A 64 7.91 -4.70 31.05
N GLU A 65 7.54 -3.51 30.55
CA GLU A 65 8.52 -2.46 30.25
C GLU A 65 9.20 -1.96 31.54
N ASP A 66 8.42 -1.75 32.60
CA ASP A 66 8.97 -1.34 33.91
C ASP A 66 9.90 -2.42 34.48
N VAL A 67 9.59 -3.71 34.28
CA VAL A 67 10.47 -4.82 34.68
C VAL A 67 11.81 -4.74 33.96
N TYR A 68 11.81 -4.53 32.64
CA TYR A 68 13.02 -4.50 31.84
C TYR A 68 13.92 -3.31 32.21
N GLU A 69 13.35 -2.12 32.37
CA GLU A 69 14.10 -0.95 32.85
C GLU A 69 14.70 -1.20 34.22
N ARG A 70 13.92 -1.79 35.15
CA ARG A 70 14.38 -2.09 36.51
C ARG A 70 15.49 -3.12 36.55
N ILE A 71 15.43 -4.15 35.70
CA ILE A 71 16.52 -5.14 35.54
C ILE A 71 17.80 -4.42 35.11
N VAL A 72 17.71 -3.52 34.12
CA VAL A 72 18.87 -2.78 33.61
C VAL A 72 19.47 -1.88 34.69
N GLU A 73 18.65 -1.13 35.43
CA GLU A 73 19.11 -0.34 36.59
C GLU A 73 19.86 -1.22 37.59
N LYS A 74 19.33 -2.40 37.90
CA LYS A 74 19.94 -3.30 38.87
C LYS A 74 21.27 -3.87 38.38
N LEU A 75 21.36 -4.22 37.11
CA LEU A 75 22.61 -4.61 36.45
C LEU A 75 23.64 -3.48 36.49
N LEU A 76 23.23 -2.22 36.28
CA LEU A 76 24.09 -1.05 36.39
C LEU A 76 24.58 -0.79 37.82
N GLU A 77 23.76 -1.06 38.84
CA GLU A 77 24.18 -1.00 40.25
C GLU A 77 25.19 -2.10 40.56
N MET A 78 24.88 -3.35 40.19
CA MET A 78 25.71 -4.52 40.49
C MET A 78 27.07 -4.48 39.78
N SER A 79 27.14 -3.86 38.60
CA SER A 79 28.37 -3.69 37.82
C SER A 79 29.26 -2.52 38.25
N ALA A 80 28.82 -1.72 39.23
CA ALA A 80 29.61 -0.61 39.76
C ALA A 80 30.87 -1.10 40.50
N ASP A 81 30.74 -2.19 41.27
CA ASP A 81 31.81 -2.69 42.13
C ASP A 81 32.68 -3.77 41.45
N GLN A 82 32.08 -4.60 40.58
CA GLN A 82 32.78 -5.68 39.88
C GLN A 82 32.10 -6.03 38.55
N PRO A 83 32.82 -6.63 37.59
CA PRO A 83 32.20 -7.12 36.35
C PRO A 83 31.12 -8.16 36.64
N ILE A 84 30.01 -8.06 35.93
CA ILE A 84 28.89 -9.01 36.04
C ILE A 84 28.67 -9.75 34.74
N THR A 85 28.19 -10.98 34.86
CA THR A 85 27.71 -11.78 33.76
C THR A 85 26.20 -11.92 33.89
N TYR A 86 25.46 -11.43 32.89
CA TYR A 86 24.02 -11.52 32.81
C TYR A 86 23.63 -12.56 31.76
N ALA A 87 22.95 -13.62 32.16
CA ALA A 87 22.56 -14.72 31.29
C ALA A 87 21.07 -14.65 30.97
N VAL A 88 20.76 -14.70 29.68
CA VAL A 88 19.40 -14.58 29.13
C VAL A 88 19.01 -15.85 28.36
N PRO A 89 17.73 -16.23 28.36
CA PRO A 89 17.21 -17.28 27.47
C PRO A 89 17.50 -16.99 26.00
N GLY A 90 17.74 -18.05 25.21
CA GLY A 90 17.93 -17.93 23.77
C GLY A 90 19.22 -17.19 23.38
N HIS A 91 19.11 -16.41 22.29
CA HIS A 91 20.18 -15.57 21.79
C HIS A 91 20.01 -14.14 22.32
N PRO A 92 21.07 -13.47 22.85
CA PRO A 92 20.94 -12.17 23.52
C PRO A 92 20.35 -11.03 22.68
N LEU A 93 20.40 -11.15 21.35
CA LEU A 93 19.91 -10.15 20.41
C LEU A 93 18.54 -10.48 19.79
N VAL A 94 17.93 -11.60 20.16
CA VAL A 94 16.65 -12.05 19.57
C VAL A 94 15.54 -11.89 20.59
N ALA A 95 14.63 -10.93 20.35
CA ALA A 95 13.46 -10.64 21.20
C ALA A 95 13.79 -10.44 22.70
N GLU A 96 14.93 -9.79 23.01
CA GLU A 96 15.38 -9.56 24.38
C GLU A 96 15.55 -8.06 24.68
N ARG A 97 14.50 -7.48 25.27
CA ARG A 97 14.41 -6.03 25.56
C ARG A 97 15.50 -5.54 26.52
N THR A 98 15.86 -6.33 27.54
CA THR A 98 16.88 -5.91 28.51
C THR A 98 18.25 -5.70 27.86
N VAL A 99 18.57 -6.49 26.83
CA VAL A 99 19.84 -6.38 26.11
C VAL A 99 19.84 -5.19 25.15
N GLN A 100 18.70 -4.88 24.52
CA GLN A 100 18.55 -3.67 23.72
C GLN A 100 18.81 -2.40 24.54
N LEU A 101 18.21 -2.31 25.73
CA LEU A 101 18.43 -1.19 26.66
C LEU A 101 19.90 -1.10 27.11
N LEU A 102 20.57 -2.24 27.36
CA LEU A 102 22.00 -2.25 27.67
C LEU A 102 22.86 -1.75 26.49
N ILE A 103 22.49 -2.08 25.24
CA ILE A 103 23.18 -1.55 24.04
C ILE A 103 23.00 -0.03 23.94
N GLU A 104 21.83 0.51 24.29
CA GLU A 104 21.63 1.96 24.35
C GLU A 104 22.54 2.62 25.39
N LYS A 105 22.70 1.98 26.56
CA LYS A 105 23.63 2.41 27.62
C LYS A 105 25.11 2.30 27.23
N GLU A 106 25.46 1.33 26.38
CA GLU A 106 26.79 1.26 25.79
C GLU A 106 27.01 2.41 24.80
N LYS A 107 26.03 2.69 23.92
CA LYS A 107 26.10 3.81 22.96
C LYS A 107 26.19 5.17 23.65
N SER A 108 25.59 5.34 24.82
CA SER A 108 25.74 6.56 25.65
C SER A 108 27.07 6.64 26.41
N GLY A 109 27.89 5.58 26.39
CA GLY A 109 29.18 5.49 27.07
C GLY A 109 29.08 5.20 28.57
N GLU A 110 27.91 4.81 29.08
CA GLU A 110 27.69 4.51 30.50
C GLU A 110 28.32 3.16 30.92
N ILE A 111 28.38 2.19 29.99
CA ILE A 111 28.91 0.84 30.22
C ILE A 111 29.82 0.35 29.09
N GLU A 112 30.62 -0.67 29.40
CA GLU A 112 31.31 -1.53 28.44
C GLU A 112 30.53 -2.85 28.38
N LEU A 113 29.90 -3.15 27.23
CA LEU A 113 29.06 -4.33 27.04
C LEU A 113 29.81 -5.37 26.21
N GLN A 114 29.78 -6.63 26.66
CA GLN A 114 30.27 -7.75 25.87
C GLN A 114 29.14 -8.76 25.69
N ILE A 115 28.74 -9.01 24.45
CA ILE A 115 27.72 -10.02 24.15
C ILE A 115 28.42 -11.31 23.67
N ALA A 116 28.07 -12.44 24.26
CA ALA A 116 28.68 -13.73 23.94
C ALA A 116 27.68 -14.89 23.95
N GLY A 117 27.90 -15.88 23.08
CA GLY A 117 27.10 -17.09 23.05
C GLY A 117 25.63 -16.85 22.66
N GLY A 118 24.80 -17.87 22.94
CA GLY A 118 23.42 -17.94 22.50
C GLY A 118 23.27 -18.71 21.19
N SER A 119 22.52 -19.80 21.22
CA SER A 119 21.88 -20.33 20.02
C SER A 119 20.50 -19.69 19.93
N SER A 120 20.13 -19.20 18.74
CA SER A 120 18.76 -18.81 18.49
C SER A 120 17.87 -20.05 18.40
N PHE A 121 16.56 -19.87 18.54
CA PHE A 121 15.58 -20.92 18.28
C PHE A 121 15.47 -21.27 16.78
N LEU A 122 16.08 -20.46 15.89
CA LEU A 122 16.00 -20.60 14.44
C LEU A 122 16.56 -21.93 13.92
N ASP A 123 17.78 -22.32 14.31
CA ASP A 123 18.37 -23.59 13.82
C ASP A 123 17.55 -24.82 14.23
N PRO A 124 17.07 -24.94 15.49
CA PRO A 124 16.08 -25.94 15.86
C PRO A 124 14.81 -25.91 15.02
N ILE A 125 14.23 -24.74 14.76
CA ILE A 125 13.02 -24.62 13.94
C ILE A 125 13.27 -25.07 12.50
N PHE A 126 14.36 -24.63 11.87
CA PHE A 126 14.70 -25.05 10.50
C PHE A 126 14.87 -26.56 10.42
N THR A 127 15.48 -27.17 11.44
CA THR A 127 15.65 -28.61 11.55
C THR A 127 14.31 -29.33 11.73
N ALA A 128 13.45 -28.83 12.62
CA ALA A 128 12.15 -29.42 12.93
C ALA A 128 11.20 -29.37 11.71
N LEU A 129 11.16 -28.22 11.03
CA LEU A 129 10.35 -28.00 9.83
C LEU A 129 10.97 -28.56 8.55
N ARG A 130 12.26 -28.92 8.59
CA ARG A 130 13.05 -29.39 7.42
C ARG A 130 13.05 -28.39 6.26
N ILE A 131 13.25 -27.13 6.58
CA ILE A 131 13.28 -26.03 5.61
C ILE A 131 14.70 -25.50 5.43
N ASP A 132 15.00 -25.01 4.22
CA ASP A 132 16.26 -24.35 3.90
C ASP A 132 16.04 -22.83 3.89
N PRO A 133 16.65 -22.07 4.82
CA PRO A 133 16.48 -20.61 4.86
C PRO A 133 17.03 -19.90 3.61
N ILE A 134 17.84 -20.56 2.76
CA ILE A 134 18.29 -20.02 1.48
C ILE A 134 17.13 -19.86 0.48
N GLU A 135 16.05 -20.64 0.61
CA GLU A 135 14.83 -20.47 -0.21
C GLU A 135 14.13 -19.12 0.02
N GLY A 136 14.52 -18.39 1.07
CA GLY A 136 13.93 -17.11 1.48
C GLY A 136 13.27 -17.27 2.84
N PHE A 137 13.56 -16.35 3.75
CA PHE A 137 13.16 -16.46 5.15
C PHE A 137 12.89 -15.08 5.79
N GLN A 138 11.79 -15.01 6.54
CA GLN A 138 11.36 -13.84 7.31
C GLN A 138 11.15 -14.21 8.77
N LEU A 139 11.71 -13.40 9.67
CA LEU A 139 11.42 -13.45 11.09
C LEU A 139 10.61 -12.20 11.47
N LEU A 140 9.35 -12.39 11.85
CA LEU A 140 8.42 -11.31 12.16
C LEU A 140 7.99 -11.37 13.64
N ASP A 141 7.61 -10.23 14.18
CA ASP A 141 7.12 -10.08 15.55
C ASP A 141 5.59 -10.17 15.56
N GLY A 142 5.03 -11.16 16.27
CA GLY A 142 3.59 -11.34 16.37
C GLY A 142 2.86 -10.18 17.05
N THR A 143 3.56 -9.35 17.84
CA THR A 143 2.96 -8.24 18.58
C THR A 143 2.78 -6.95 17.76
N ASP A 144 3.46 -6.82 16.62
CA ASP A 144 3.36 -5.68 15.68
C ASP A 144 3.33 -6.16 14.22
N LEU A 145 2.78 -7.35 13.97
CA LEU A 145 2.70 -7.91 12.62
C LEU A 145 1.72 -7.10 11.77
N LYS A 146 2.18 -6.62 10.60
CA LYS A 146 1.31 -5.99 9.60
C LYS A 146 1.32 -6.81 8.32
N ARG A 147 0.22 -6.74 7.57
CA ARG A 147 0.04 -7.47 6.30
C ARG A 147 1.19 -7.21 5.30
N ASP A 148 1.69 -5.99 5.25
CA ASP A 148 2.68 -5.53 4.27
C ASP A 148 4.11 -5.96 4.65
N ASP A 149 4.32 -6.44 5.88
CA ASP A 149 5.58 -7.02 6.32
C ASP A 149 5.79 -8.44 5.75
N VAL A 150 4.73 -9.08 5.28
CA VAL A 150 4.75 -10.49 4.86
C VAL A 150 4.96 -10.63 3.35
N GLN A 151 6.04 -11.32 2.97
CA GLN A 151 6.29 -11.78 1.60
C GLN A 151 5.86 -13.24 1.44
N MET A 152 4.87 -13.52 0.59
CA MET A 152 4.23 -14.85 0.54
C MET A 152 5.11 -15.95 -0.05
N GLU A 153 6.18 -15.60 -0.75
CA GLU A 153 7.11 -16.53 -1.40
C GLU A 153 8.17 -17.12 -0.46
N GLN A 154 8.31 -16.55 0.74
CA GLN A 154 9.36 -16.91 1.68
C GLN A 154 8.80 -17.68 2.87
N HIS A 155 9.66 -18.44 3.55
CA HIS A 155 9.33 -19.03 4.84
C HIS A 155 9.10 -17.91 5.87
N VAL A 156 7.91 -17.83 6.46
CA VAL A 156 7.60 -16.84 7.51
C VAL A 156 7.61 -17.53 8.87
N LEU A 157 8.43 -17.05 9.80
CA LEU A 157 8.36 -17.38 11.21
C LEU A 157 7.87 -16.16 11.99
N VAL A 158 6.72 -16.30 12.64
CA VAL A 158 6.18 -15.28 13.55
C VAL A 158 6.51 -15.71 14.98
N GLY A 159 7.43 -14.97 15.60
CA GLY A 159 7.79 -15.12 17.00
C GLY A 159 6.85 -14.34 17.91
N GLN A 160 7.09 -14.42 19.22
CA GLN A 160 6.37 -13.64 20.24
C GLN A 160 4.85 -13.86 20.31
N VAL A 161 4.36 -15.04 19.90
CA VAL A 161 2.93 -15.39 19.98
C VAL A 161 2.64 -16.06 21.32
N TYR A 162 2.48 -15.25 22.37
CA TYR A 162 2.44 -15.72 23.75
C TYR A 162 1.04 -16.17 24.20
N ASP A 163 -0.02 -15.64 23.57
CA ASP A 163 -1.39 -15.90 23.96
C ASP A 163 -2.36 -15.92 22.77
N ALA A 164 -3.62 -16.24 23.06
CA ALA A 164 -4.67 -16.35 22.06
C ALA A 164 -5.06 -15.01 21.43
N PHE A 165 -4.80 -13.88 22.10
CA PHE A 165 -5.08 -12.56 21.56
C PHE A 165 -4.06 -12.21 20.47
N VAL A 166 -2.77 -12.33 20.78
CA VAL A 166 -1.69 -12.14 19.79
C VAL A 166 -1.85 -13.13 18.63
N ALA A 167 -2.21 -14.39 18.92
CA ALA A 167 -2.50 -15.37 17.87
C ALA A 167 -3.66 -14.96 16.96
N SER A 168 -4.70 -14.31 17.51
CA SER A 168 -5.83 -13.81 16.73
C SER A 168 -5.41 -12.65 15.83
N ASP A 169 -4.61 -11.71 16.33
CA ASP A 169 -4.10 -10.59 15.55
C ASP A 169 -3.18 -11.06 14.41
N VAL A 170 -2.30 -12.03 14.69
CA VAL A 170 -1.46 -12.68 13.69
C VAL A 170 -2.30 -13.39 12.63
N LYS A 171 -3.31 -14.16 13.06
CA LYS A 171 -4.25 -14.82 12.15
C LYS A 171 -4.93 -13.82 11.22
N LEU A 172 -5.53 -12.77 11.78
CA LEU A 172 -6.26 -11.77 10.99
C LEU A 172 -5.34 -11.08 9.99
N SER A 173 -4.14 -10.69 10.42
CA SER A 173 -3.13 -10.05 9.57
C SER A 173 -2.67 -10.96 8.42
N LEU A 174 -2.52 -12.26 8.67
CA LEU A 174 -2.18 -13.23 7.63
C LEU A 174 -3.36 -13.49 6.69
N MET A 175 -4.60 -13.60 7.18
CA MET A 175 -5.80 -13.82 6.35
C MET A 175 -6.08 -12.68 5.37
N GLU A 176 -5.54 -11.48 5.61
CA GLU A 176 -5.59 -10.40 4.62
C GLU A 176 -4.88 -10.79 3.32
N LYS A 177 -3.81 -11.59 3.39
CA LYS A 177 -3.01 -12.03 2.22
C LYS A 177 -3.18 -13.50 1.84
N TYR A 178 -3.22 -14.40 2.81
CA TYR A 178 -3.28 -15.85 2.60
C TYR A 178 -4.73 -16.34 2.48
N PRO A 179 -4.97 -17.45 1.77
CA PRO A 179 -6.24 -18.18 1.86
C PRO A 179 -6.55 -18.58 3.31
N ASP A 180 -7.83 -18.52 3.69
CA ASP A 180 -8.28 -18.82 5.06
C ASP A 180 -7.91 -20.24 5.50
N ASP A 181 -7.90 -21.19 4.56
CA ASP A 181 -7.59 -22.60 4.75
C ASP A 181 -6.10 -22.94 4.57
N HIS A 182 -5.25 -21.93 4.34
CA HIS A 182 -3.80 -22.14 4.22
C HIS A 182 -3.25 -22.82 5.48
N GLU A 183 -2.50 -23.90 5.29
CA GLU A 183 -1.98 -24.70 6.40
C GLU A 183 -0.79 -23.98 7.05
N VAL A 184 -0.90 -23.69 8.34
CA VAL A 184 0.17 -23.12 9.16
C VAL A 184 0.58 -24.10 10.25
N THR A 185 1.84 -24.04 10.68
CA THR A 185 2.37 -24.92 11.72
C THR A 185 2.66 -24.14 12.99
N ILE A 186 2.03 -24.54 14.08
CA ILE A 186 2.38 -24.12 15.43
C ILE A 186 3.57 -24.96 15.88
N VAL A 187 4.73 -24.33 16.03
CA VAL A 187 5.96 -24.95 16.51
C VAL A 187 6.13 -24.62 17.98
N THR A 188 6.15 -25.63 18.84
CA THR A 188 6.39 -25.46 20.29
C THR A 188 7.69 -26.13 20.69
N ALA A 189 8.53 -25.40 21.42
CA ALA A 189 9.76 -25.92 22.05
C ALA A 189 10.69 -26.69 21.09
N ALA A 190 10.92 -26.14 19.89
CA ALA A 190 11.74 -26.75 18.84
C ALA A 190 13.13 -27.19 19.34
N GLY A 191 13.56 -28.38 18.95
CA GLY A 191 14.84 -28.98 19.32
C GLY A 191 14.92 -29.49 20.77
N SER A 192 13.83 -29.43 21.54
CA SER A 192 13.76 -29.99 22.89
C SER A 192 13.06 -31.36 22.93
N VAL A 193 13.07 -32.02 24.08
CA VAL A 193 12.30 -33.25 24.31
C VAL A 193 10.78 -33.04 24.25
N ASP A 194 10.32 -31.80 24.41
CA ASP A 194 8.92 -31.39 24.37
C ASP A 194 8.53 -30.79 23.01
N GLU A 195 9.35 -30.97 21.98
CA GLU A 195 9.07 -30.49 20.61
C GLU A 195 7.72 -30.99 20.12
N LYS A 196 6.87 -30.06 19.67
CA LYS A 196 5.58 -30.36 19.08
C LYS A 196 5.31 -29.48 17.87
N LEU A 197 5.01 -30.13 16.75
CA LEU A 197 4.54 -29.50 15.52
C LEU A 197 3.05 -29.79 15.36
N THR A 198 2.23 -28.75 15.27
CA THR A 198 0.78 -28.88 15.08
C THR A 198 0.37 -28.10 13.85
N ASN A 199 -0.05 -28.80 12.80
CA ASN A 199 -0.59 -28.17 11.60
C ASN A 199 -2.07 -27.84 11.81
N VAL A 200 -2.46 -26.62 11.44
CA VAL A 200 -3.83 -26.12 11.54
C VAL A 200 -4.13 -25.27 10.30
N ALA A 201 -5.40 -25.19 9.92
CA ALA A 201 -5.82 -24.18 8.97
C ALA A 201 -5.67 -22.79 9.60
N LEU A 202 -5.29 -21.78 8.82
CA LEU A 202 -5.03 -20.43 9.31
C LEU A 202 -6.20 -19.87 10.13
N TYR A 203 -7.44 -20.06 9.68
CA TYR A 203 -8.64 -19.60 10.40
C TYR A 203 -8.83 -20.24 11.80
N GLU A 204 -8.16 -21.36 12.09
CA GLU A 204 -8.22 -22.08 13.38
C GLU A 204 -7.07 -21.75 14.33
N LEU A 205 -6.11 -20.92 13.91
CA LEU A 205 -4.85 -20.70 14.64
C LEU A 205 -5.05 -20.35 16.12
N ASP A 206 -5.94 -19.41 16.42
CA ASP A 206 -6.22 -18.94 17.79
C ASP A 206 -7.04 -19.92 18.63
N ARG A 207 -7.65 -20.96 18.03
CA ARG A 207 -8.47 -21.95 18.73
C ARG A 207 -7.66 -23.10 19.32
N VAL A 208 -6.50 -23.38 18.74
CA VAL A 208 -5.67 -24.56 19.06
C VAL A 208 -4.47 -24.19 19.94
N MET A 209 -4.16 -22.90 20.06
CA MET A 209 -2.99 -22.44 20.82
C MET A 209 -3.11 -22.66 22.32
N SER A 210 -2.09 -23.31 22.88
CA SER A 210 -1.81 -23.33 24.31
C SER A 210 -0.85 -22.20 24.68
N LEU A 211 -1.05 -21.56 25.83
CA LEU A 211 -0.15 -20.54 26.39
C LEU A 211 1.26 -21.12 26.59
N ASN A 212 2.18 -20.81 25.69
CA ASN A 212 3.58 -21.20 25.83
C ASN A 212 4.50 -20.14 25.20
N ASN A 213 5.45 -19.65 25.99
CA ASN A 213 6.42 -18.62 25.60
C ASN A 213 7.45 -19.10 24.56
N LEU A 214 7.47 -20.39 24.24
CA LEU A 214 8.32 -21.02 23.23
C LEU A 214 7.55 -21.39 21.96
N THR A 215 6.48 -20.66 21.66
CA THR A 215 5.67 -20.87 20.45
C THR A 215 6.16 -19.99 19.31
N THR A 216 6.27 -20.58 18.12
CA THR A 216 6.51 -19.88 16.87
C THR A 216 5.51 -20.36 15.84
N ILE A 217 4.89 -19.43 15.11
CA ILE A 217 4.00 -19.77 14.01
C ILE A 217 4.81 -19.79 12.73
N TYR A 218 4.77 -20.91 12.03
CA TYR A 218 5.37 -21.06 10.72
C TYR A 218 4.29 -21.01 9.64
N VAL A 219 4.49 -20.11 8.67
CA VAL A 219 3.67 -20.04 7.46
C VAL A 219 4.53 -20.49 6.29
N PRO A 220 4.17 -21.59 5.61
CA PRO A 220 4.92 -22.08 4.46
C PRO A 220 4.75 -21.14 3.26
N PRO A 221 5.77 -21.04 2.39
CA PRO A 221 5.73 -20.21 1.20
C PRO A 221 4.71 -20.75 0.20
N ILE A 222 4.00 -19.84 -0.47
CA ILE A 222 3.10 -20.18 -1.56
C ILE A 222 3.90 -20.14 -2.87
N LYS A 223 4.15 -21.31 -3.47
CA LYS A 223 4.84 -21.41 -4.77
C LYS A 223 3.92 -21.15 -5.96
N ASP A 224 2.62 -21.34 -5.76
CA ASP A 224 1.60 -21.13 -6.77
C ASP A 224 1.25 -19.65 -6.90
N GLN A 225 1.46 -19.07 -8.09
CA GLN A 225 1.22 -17.65 -8.34
C GLN A 225 -0.27 -17.28 -8.19
N GLU A 226 -1.19 -18.19 -8.52
CA GLU A 226 -2.64 -17.94 -8.43
C GLU A 226 -3.11 -17.72 -6.99
N GLN A 227 -2.37 -18.24 -6.02
CA GLN A 227 -2.66 -18.07 -4.59
C GLN A 227 -1.96 -16.85 -3.98
N ARG A 228 -1.15 -16.12 -4.76
CA ARG A 228 -0.42 -14.91 -4.34
C ARG A 228 -0.93 -13.63 -5.01
N LEU A 229 -2.13 -13.64 -5.60
CA LEU A 229 -2.66 -12.49 -6.35
C LEU A 229 -2.83 -11.21 -5.50
N LYS A 230 -2.77 -11.31 -4.18
CA LYS A 230 -2.78 -10.16 -3.25
C LYS A 230 -1.40 -9.51 -3.04
N ASP A 231 -0.34 -10.03 -3.68
CA ASP A 231 1.01 -9.46 -3.65
C ASP A 231 1.32 -8.65 -4.92
N TRP A 232 1.91 -7.47 -4.73
CA TRP A 232 2.33 -6.58 -5.82
C TRP A 232 3.35 -7.22 -6.77
N SER A 233 4.27 -8.03 -6.23
CA SER A 233 5.26 -8.77 -7.03
C SER A 233 4.60 -9.76 -7.97
N SER A 234 3.56 -10.47 -7.51
CA SER A 234 2.82 -11.42 -8.34
C SER A 234 2.16 -10.75 -9.53
N PHE A 235 1.54 -9.58 -9.34
CA PHE A 235 0.95 -8.84 -10.46
C PHE A 235 2.01 -8.40 -11.48
N ARG A 236 3.17 -7.90 -11.02
CA ARG A 236 4.30 -7.58 -11.91
C ARG A 236 4.75 -8.79 -12.72
N GLU A 237 4.92 -9.93 -12.08
CA GLU A 237 5.34 -11.19 -12.72
C GLU A 237 4.34 -11.64 -13.79
N ILE A 238 3.03 -11.51 -13.52
CA ILE A 238 1.97 -11.82 -14.50
C ILE A 238 2.15 -10.95 -15.74
N ILE A 239 2.28 -9.64 -15.59
CA ILE A 239 2.45 -8.71 -16.72
C ILE A 239 3.74 -8.98 -17.50
N ALA A 240 4.85 -9.24 -16.79
CA ALA A 240 6.11 -9.63 -17.42
C ALA A 240 5.98 -10.95 -18.21
N THR A 241 5.24 -11.92 -17.67
CA THR A 241 4.97 -13.20 -18.33
C THR A 241 4.10 -13.02 -19.58
N LEU A 242 3.03 -12.22 -19.49
CA LEU A 242 2.14 -11.91 -20.62
C LEU A 242 2.87 -11.25 -21.78
N ARG A 243 3.85 -10.38 -21.50
CA ARG A 243 4.65 -9.70 -22.53
C ARG A 243 5.93 -10.44 -22.91
N GLY A 244 6.26 -11.51 -22.22
CA GLY A 244 7.45 -12.31 -22.46
C GLY A 244 7.45 -13.02 -23.82
N PRO A 245 8.57 -13.66 -24.21
CA PRO A 245 8.70 -14.35 -25.49
C PRO A 245 7.60 -15.39 -25.76
N ASP A 246 7.20 -16.12 -24.71
CA ASP A 246 6.17 -17.16 -24.75
C ASP A 246 4.80 -16.64 -24.24
N GLY A 247 4.65 -15.33 -24.07
CA GLY A 247 3.46 -14.68 -23.56
C GLY A 247 2.32 -14.53 -24.59
N CYS A 248 1.33 -13.73 -24.22
CA CYS A 248 0.17 -13.44 -25.05
C CYS A 248 0.58 -12.57 -26.27
N PRO A 249 0.22 -12.98 -27.50
CA PRO A 249 0.56 -12.21 -28.69
C PRO A 249 0.00 -10.79 -28.68
N TRP A 250 -1.22 -10.60 -28.16
CA TRP A 250 -1.85 -9.29 -28.07
C TRP A 250 -1.08 -8.37 -27.13
N ASP A 251 -0.73 -8.83 -25.93
CA ASP A 251 0.01 -8.03 -24.94
C ASP A 251 1.39 -7.64 -25.45
N ARG A 252 2.10 -8.58 -26.10
CA ARG A 252 3.44 -8.34 -26.66
C ARG A 252 3.44 -7.32 -27.81
N GLU A 253 2.37 -7.27 -28.61
CA GLU A 253 2.23 -6.32 -29.71
C GLU A 253 1.86 -4.90 -29.25
N GLN A 254 1.44 -4.72 -27.99
CA GLN A 254 1.08 -3.40 -27.48
C GLN A 254 2.29 -2.46 -27.36
N THR A 255 2.06 -1.21 -27.72
CA THR A 255 2.97 -0.07 -27.52
C THR A 255 2.29 0.99 -26.65
N HIS A 256 3.05 1.99 -26.19
CA HIS A 256 2.45 3.11 -25.47
C HIS A 256 1.34 3.79 -26.28
N GLU A 257 1.47 3.86 -27.61
CA GLU A 257 0.49 4.50 -28.49
C GLU A 257 -0.80 3.70 -28.61
N THR A 258 -0.71 2.37 -28.71
CA THR A 258 -1.89 1.49 -28.86
C THR A 258 -2.70 1.42 -27.57
N LEU A 259 -2.04 1.55 -26.41
CA LEU A 259 -2.69 1.49 -25.10
C LEU A 259 -3.44 2.76 -24.68
N LYS A 260 -3.16 3.92 -25.30
CA LYS A 260 -3.79 5.20 -24.92
C LYS A 260 -5.31 5.18 -24.88
N ARG A 261 -5.94 4.46 -25.82
CA ARG A 261 -7.41 4.40 -25.89
C ARG A 261 -7.99 3.68 -24.68
N TYR A 262 -7.36 2.58 -24.26
CA TYR A 262 -7.82 1.75 -23.14
C TYR A 262 -7.71 2.55 -21.85
N LEU A 263 -6.58 3.22 -21.60
CA LEU A 263 -6.44 4.10 -20.44
C LEU A 263 -7.54 5.18 -20.35
N ILE A 264 -8.01 5.70 -21.49
CA ILE A 264 -9.12 6.66 -21.51
C ILE A 264 -10.44 5.96 -21.21
N GLU A 265 -10.70 4.82 -21.84
CA GLU A 265 -11.88 3.97 -21.63
C GLU A 265 -12.01 3.58 -20.14
N GLU A 266 -10.99 2.94 -19.55
CA GLU A 266 -11.02 2.50 -18.13
C GLU A 266 -11.16 3.69 -17.16
N SER A 267 -10.59 4.85 -17.50
CA SER A 267 -10.76 6.04 -16.67
C SER A 267 -12.20 6.53 -16.66
N PHE A 268 -12.94 6.35 -17.76
CA PHE A 268 -14.35 6.72 -17.85
C PHE A 268 -15.25 5.66 -17.21
N GLU A 269 -14.93 4.38 -17.34
CA GLU A 269 -15.66 3.30 -16.67
C GLU A 269 -15.51 3.42 -15.14
N LEU A 270 -14.32 3.77 -14.64
CA LEU A 270 -14.11 4.12 -13.23
C LEU A 270 -14.96 5.31 -12.77
N ILE A 271 -15.05 6.38 -13.58
CA ILE A 271 -15.90 7.55 -13.24
C ILE A 271 -17.37 7.12 -13.17
N GLN A 272 -17.82 6.28 -14.10
CA GLN A 272 -19.17 5.76 -14.10
C GLN A 272 -19.45 4.92 -12.84
N ALA A 273 -18.54 4.01 -12.47
CA ALA A 273 -18.67 3.19 -11.27
C ALA A 273 -18.77 4.03 -9.98
N ILE A 274 -18.02 5.14 -9.92
CA ILE A 274 -18.10 6.11 -8.81
C ILE A 274 -19.46 6.81 -8.78
N ASP A 275 -19.95 7.27 -9.93
CA ASP A 275 -21.25 7.97 -10.04
C ASP A 275 -22.43 7.03 -9.70
N GLU A 276 -22.27 5.73 -9.93
CA GLU A 276 -23.26 4.69 -9.62
C GLU A 276 -23.18 4.17 -8.17
N GLU A 277 -22.17 4.60 -7.40
CA GLU A 277 -21.89 4.11 -6.03
C GLU A 277 -21.73 2.57 -5.97
N ASP A 278 -21.17 1.97 -7.03
CA ASP A 278 -20.94 0.52 -7.11
C ASP A 278 -19.51 0.16 -6.68
N ASP A 279 -19.35 -0.24 -5.42
CA ASP A 279 -18.05 -0.57 -4.83
C ASP A 279 -17.33 -1.73 -5.55
N ASP A 280 -18.07 -2.73 -6.04
CA ASP A 280 -17.48 -3.88 -6.73
C ASP A 280 -16.95 -3.46 -8.10
N ALA A 281 -17.73 -2.64 -8.83
CA ALA A 281 -17.28 -2.05 -10.10
C ALA A 281 -16.09 -1.10 -9.89
N ILE A 282 -16.07 -0.29 -8.82
CA ILE A 282 -14.92 0.58 -8.52
C ILE A 282 -13.64 -0.25 -8.34
N ILE A 283 -13.72 -1.42 -7.68
CA ILE A 283 -12.57 -2.31 -7.51
C ILE A 283 -12.08 -2.86 -8.86
N GLU A 284 -13.01 -3.28 -9.72
CA GLU A 284 -12.71 -3.80 -11.07
C GLU A 284 -12.02 -2.71 -11.93
N GLU A 285 -12.62 -1.54 -12.04
CA GLU A 285 -12.13 -0.45 -12.88
C GLU A 285 -10.83 0.19 -12.37
N LEU A 286 -10.64 0.26 -11.04
CA LEU A 286 -9.34 0.62 -10.47
C LEU A 286 -8.27 -0.41 -10.84
N GLY A 287 -8.64 -1.69 -10.89
CA GLY A 287 -7.81 -2.78 -11.36
C GLY A 287 -7.38 -2.60 -12.82
N ASP A 288 -8.31 -2.20 -13.70
CA ASP A 288 -8.01 -2.00 -15.12
C ASP A 288 -7.18 -0.74 -15.37
N VAL A 289 -7.44 0.35 -14.65
CA VAL A 289 -6.53 1.52 -14.65
C VAL A 289 -5.13 1.13 -14.16
N LEU A 290 -5.05 0.30 -13.10
CA LEU A 290 -3.77 -0.21 -12.59
C LEU A 290 -3.06 -1.09 -13.61
N LEU A 291 -3.79 -1.96 -14.33
CA LEU A 291 -3.27 -2.78 -15.42
C LEU A 291 -2.60 -1.91 -16.49
N GLN A 292 -3.22 -0.78 -16.87
CA GLN A 292 -2.60 0.15 -17.82
C GLN A 292 -1.27 0.71 -17.29
N VAL A 293 -1.20 1.10 -16.02
CA VAL A 293 0.06 1.58 -15.40
C VAL A 293 1.16 0.52 -15.49
N PHE A 294 0.84 -0.73 -15.16
CA PHE A 294 1.81 -1.83 -15.23
C PHE A 294 2.23 -2.18 -16.66
N LEU A 295 1.30 -2.20 -17.63
CA LEU A 295 1.63 -2.43 -19.03
C LEU A 295 2.56 -1.34 -19.59
N HIS A 296 2.28 -0.06 -19.28
CA HIS A 296 3.16 1.04 -19.66
C HIS A 296 4.54 0.93 -18.98
N ALA A 297 4.60 0.58 -17.70
CA ALA A 297 5.88 0.35 -17.01
C ALA A 297 6.67 -0.82 -17.62
N GLN A 298 6.01 -1.94 -17.92
CA GLN A 298 6.65 -3.10 -18.56
C GLN A 298 7.17 -2.76 -19.96
N ILE A 299 6.41 -2.03 -20.80
CA ILE A 299 6.89 -1.54 -22.10
C ILE A 299 8.12 -0.62 -21.93
N GLY A 300 8.11 0.23 -20.90
CA GLY A 300 9.25 1.08 -20.56
C GLY A 300 10.50 0.25 -20.24
N GLU A 301 10.32 -0.80 -19.44
CA GLU A 301 11.38 -1.69 -19.00
C GLU A 301 11.92 -2.55 -20.16
N ASP A 302 11.02 -3.14 -20.97
CA ASP A 302 11.36 -3.92 -22.18
C ASP A 302 12.25 -3.13 -23.15
N ASN A 303 12.03 -1.82 -23.25
CA ASN A 303 12.78 -0.91 -24.12
C ASN A 303 13.98 -0.24 -23.42
N GLY A 304 14.19 -0.46 -22.12
CA GLY A 304 15.28 0.11 -21.33
C GLY A 304 15.15 1.61 -21.04
N TYR A 305 13.93 2.15 -20.99
CA TYR A 305 13.68 3.57 -20.72
C TYR A 305 13.42 3.89 -19.25
N PHE A 306 12.52 3.15 -18.59
CA PHE A 306 12.16 3.31 -17.17
C PHE A 306 11.47 2.03 -16.65
N SER A 307 11.46 1.82 -15.33
CA SER A 307 10.76 0.71 -14.68
C SER A 307 9.57 1.19 -13.84
N MET A 308 8.82 0.24 -13.27
CA MET A 308 7.77 0.55 -12.30
C MET A 308 8.34 1.27 -11.06
N GLU A 309 9.54 0.91 -10.62
CA GLU A 309 10.22 1.56 -9.50
C GLU A 309 10.48 3.04 -9.78
N ASP A 310 10.87 3.41 -11.01
CA ASP A 310 11.06 4.81 -11.39
C ASP A 310 9.74 5.62 -11.29
N VAL A 311 8.61 4.98 -11.68
CA VAL A 311 7.28 5.57 -11.55
C VAL A 311 6.93 5.80 -10.08
N LEU A 312 7.14 4.79 -9.24
CA LEU A 312 6.89 4.81 -7.79
C LEU A 312 7.77 5.85 -7.07
N GLU A 313 9.07 5.89 -7.37
CA GLU A 313 10.00 6.88 -6.82
C GLU A 313 9.55 8.29 -7.19
N THR A 314 9.21 8.50 -8.47
CA THR A 314 8.80 9.82 -8.97
C THR A 314 7.52 10.32 -8.30
N VAL A 315 6.49 9.47 -8.21
CA VAL A 315 5.23 9.85 -7.56
C VAL A 315 5.39 9.97 -6.05
N GLY A 316 6.13 9.07 -5.40
CA GLY A 316 6.38 9.08 -3.96
C GLY A 316 7.15 10.33 -3.52
N ALA A 317 8.27 10.63 -4.17
CA ALA A 317 9.05 11.84 -3.89
C ALA A 317 8.23 13.11 -4.11
N LYS A 318 7.39 13.14 -5.15
CA LYS A 318 6.47 14.25 -5.43
C LYS A 318 5.40 14.39 -4.34
N MET A 319 4.83 13.28 -3.85
CA MET A 319 3.82 13.31 -2.80
C MET A 319 4.40 13.77 -1.46
N ILE A 320 5.59 13.29 -1.07
CA ILE A 320 6.31 13.76 0.12
C ILE A 320 6.59 15.26 0.02
N ARG A 321 7.17 15.71 -1.11
CA ARG A 321 7.53 17.11 -1.33
C ARG A 321 6.33 18.06 -1.31
N ARG A 322 5.17 17.63 -1.83
CA ARG A 322 3.95 18.45 -1.88
C ARG A 322 3.14 18.45 -0.58
N HIS A 323 3.48 17.59 0.37
CA HIS A 323 2.83 17.51 1.69
C HIS A 323 3.83 17.72 2.83
N PRO A 324 4.57 18.86 2.87
CA PRO A 324 5.54 19.13 3.92
C PRO A 324 4.89 19.30 5.30
N HIS A 325 3.56 19.44 5.37
CA HIS A 325 2.81 19.49 6.62
C HIS A 325 2.52 18.10 7.22
N VAL A 326 2.59 17.05 6.40
CA VAL A 326 2.49 15.66 6.86
C VAL A 326 3.87 15.07 7.10
N PHE A 327 4.82 15.34 6.20
CA PHE A 327 6.14 14.67 6.17
C PHE A 327 7.31 15.56 6.66
N ALA A 328 7.07 16.82 6.98
CA ALA A 328 8.08 17.73 7.54
C ALA A 328 7.46 18.60 8.67
N GLN A 329 8.21 19.57 9.19
CA GLN A 329 7.77 20.42 10.30
C GLN A 329 6.98 21.67 9.89
N THR A 330 6.37 21.70 8.70
CA THR A 330 5.59 22.86 8.26
C THR A 330 4.19 22.78 8.85
N GLN A 331 3.76 23.73 9.69
CA GLN A 331 2.37 23.76 10.14
C GLN A 331 1.43 24.19 9.01
N ALA A 332 0.37 23.41 8.79
CA ALA A 332 -0.78 23.80 7.98
C ALA A 332 -2.04 23.34 8.72
N ASP A 333 -2.73 24.29 9.36
CA ASP A 333 -3.84 23.98 10.28
C ASP A 333 -5.20 23.94 9.56
N THR A 334 -5.27 24.37 8.29
CA THR A 334 -6.51 24.42 7.52
C THR A 334 -6.35 23.90 6.08
N THR A 335 -7.45 23.39 5.50
CA THR A 335 -7.51 22.97 4.09
C THR A 335 -7.09 24.08 3.11
N VAL A 336 -7.36 25.34 3.46
CA VAL A 336 -6.98 26.51 2.63
C VAL A 336 -5.46 26.70 2.62
N ASP A 337 -4.81 26.52 3.77
CA ASP A 337 -3.35 26.61 3.89
C ASP A 337 -2.67 25.47 3.12
N VAL A 338 -3.23 24.26 3.20
CA VAL A 338 -2.77 23.09 2.43
C VAL A 338 -2.86 23.35 0.93
N LEU A 339 -4.00 23.83 0.43
CA LEU A 339 -4.20 24.12 -1.00
C LEU A 339 -3.28 25.24 -1.50
N THR A 340 -3.07 26.28 -0.69
CA THR A 340 -2.18 27.41 -1.04
C THR A 340 -0.72 26.94 -1.13
N ASN A 341 -0.25 26.18 -0.14
CA ASN A 341 1.10 25.60 -0.14
C ASN A 341 1.28 24.64 -1.32
N TRP A 342 0.29 23.80 -1.59
CA TRP A 342 0.31 22.86 -2.71
C TRP A 342 0.40 23.56 -4.06
N GLN A 343 -0.36 24.64 -4.26
CA GLN A 343 -0.29 25.44 -5.49
C GLN A 343 1.08 26.14 -5.64
N ALA A 344 1.62 26.72 -4.56
CA ALA A 344 2.92 27.36 -4.58
C ALA A 344 4.06 26.39 -4.95
N ILE A 345 4.07 25.20 -4.36
CA ILE A 345 5.04 24.13 -4.68
C ILE A 345 4.88 23.69 -6.14
N LYS A 346 3.64 23.52 -6.62
CA LYS A 346 3.36 23.16 -8.01
C LYS A 346 3.82 24.23 -9.01
N GLU A 347 3.78 25.51 -8.64
CA GLU A 347 4.26 26.61 -9.49
C GLU A 347 5.80 26.61 -9.58
N GLN A 348 6.50 26.29 -8.48
CA GLN A 348 7.97 26.21 -8.43
C GLN A 348 8.54 25.01 -9.21
N GLU A 349 7.77 23.92 -9.33
CA GLU A 349 8.17 22.70 -10.05
C GLU A 349 8.01 22.78 -11.57
N LYS A 350 7.30 23.78 -12.10
CA LYS A 350 7.13 23.90 -13.54
C LYS A 350 8.46 24.30 -14.19
N PRO A 351 8.89 23.63 -15.28
CA PRO A 351 10.03 24.11 -16.05
C PRO A 351 9.75 25.54 -16.55
N THR A 352 10.76 26.41 -16.55
CA THR A 352 10.71 27.69 -17.25
C THR A 352 10.51 27.42 -18.73
N VAL A 353 9.28 27.62 -19.20
CA VAL A 353 8.88 27.53 -20.60
C VAL A 353 8.87 28.92 -21.22
N ASP A 354 9.28 29.01 -22.49
CA ASP A 354 9.31 30.27 -23.24
C ASP A 354 7.90 30.77 -23.60
N SER A 355 6.89 29.89 -23.55
CA SER A 355 5.48 30.20 -23.82
C SER A 355 4.53 29.77 -22.69
N LEU A 356 3.59 30.64 -22.33
CA LEU A 356 2.59 30.44 -21.27
C LEU A 356 1.67 29.22 -21.52
N LEU A 357 1.44 28.86 -22.79
CA LEU A 357 0.55 27.75 -23.19
C LEU A 357 1.29 26.44 -23.45
N GLU A 358 2.62 26.46 -23.40
CA GLU A 358 3.46 25.28 -23.60
C GLU A 358 3.24 24.29 -22.44
N GLY A 359 2.95 23.02 -22.77
CA GLY A 359 2.59 21.98 -21.80
C GLY A 359 1.13 21.97 -21.32
N GLN A 360 0.27 22.88 -21.80
CA GLN A 360 -1.18 22.86 -21.50
C GLN A 360 -1.99 22.02 -22.51
N LYS A 361 -1.37 21.60 -23.62
CA LYS A 361 -2.00 20.74 -24.65
C LYS A 361 -2.24 19.33 -24.10
N ARG A 362 -3.49 18.86 -24.08
CA ARG A 362 -3.86 17.48 -23.75
C ARG A 362 -4.36 16.81 -25.03
N GLN A 363 -3.56 15.89 -25.60
CA GLN A 363 -3.86 15.31 -26.92
C GLN A 363 -5.16 14.48 -27.00
N ALA A 364 -5.77 14.12 -25.86
CA ALA A 364 -6.98 13.28 -25.79
C ALA A 364 -8.30 14.06 -25.69
N SER A 365 -8.29 15.35 -25.33
CA SER A 365 -9.52 16.16 -25.25
C SER A 365 -9.27 17.61 -25.67
N SER A 366 -9.96 18.02 -26.74
CA SER A 366 -9.96 19.40 -27.24
C SER A 366 -10.70 20.36 -26.31
N LEU A 367 -11.75 19.88 -25.62
CA LEU A 367 -12.53 20.68 -24.67
C LEU A 367 -11.72 20.99 -23.41
N LEU A 368 -11.04 19.99 -22.84
CA LEU A 368 -10.18 20.16 -21.68
C LEU A 368 -8.93 20.98 -22.02
N THR A 369 -8.37 20.82 -23.23
CA THR A 369 -7.27 21.66 -23.72
C THR A 369 -7.70 23.13 -23.81
N SER A 370 -8.85 23.40 -24.42
CA SER A 370 -9.42 24.75 -24.52
C SER A 370 -9.66 25.37 -23.13
N TYR A 371 -10.25 24.60 -22.21
CA TYR A 371 -10.48 25.03 -20.83
C TYR A 371 -9.18 25.40 -20.11
N ASN A 372 -8.13 24.58 -20.27
CA ASN A 372 -6.82 24.84 -19.65
C ASN A 372 -6.10 26.05 -20.26
N TYR A 373 -6.20 26.26 -21.58
CA TYR A 373 -5.66 27.45 -22.23
C TYR A 373 -6.30 28.72 -21.67
N GLN A 374 -7.64 28.76 -21.61
CA GLN A 374 -8.39 29.91 -21.10
C GLN A 374 -8.13 30.14 -19.60
N LYS A 375 -8.10 29.07 -18.79
CA LYS A 375 -7.75 29.15 -17.36
C LYS A 375 -6.35 29.70 -17.15
N THR A 376 -5.39 29.35 -18.01
CA THR A 376 -4.01 29.83 -17.90
C THR A 376 -3.90 31.29 -18.34
N ALA A 377 -4.56 31.68 -19.44
CA ALA A 377 -4.62 33.06 -19.89
C ALA A 377 -5.27 33.99 -18.84
N ALA A 378 -6.31 33.52 -18.15
CA ALA A 378 -6.96 34.27 -17.10
C ALA A 378 -6.04 34.58 -15.90
N LYS A 379 -5.09 33.69 -15.58
CA LYS A 379 -4.13 33.91 -14.48
C LYS A 379 -3.21 35.11 -14.70
N VAL A 380 -2.93 35.46 -15.96
CA VAL A 380 -2.11 36.63 -16.31
C VAL A 380 -2.95 37.87 -16.60
N GLY A 381 -4.25 37.83 -16.27
CA GLY A 381 -5.18 38.94 -16.45
C GLY A 381 -5.78 39.06 -17.86
N PHE A 382 -5.55 38.08 -18.74
CA PHE A 382 -6.21 38.02 -20.04
C PHE A 382 -7.53 37.26 -19.91
N ASP A 383 -8.53 37.94 -19.35
CA ASP A 383 -9.87 37.40 -19.12
C ASP A 383 -10.93 38.52 -19.16
N TRP A 384 -12.19 38.13 -19.37
CA TRP A 384 -13.32 39.04 -19.23
C TRP A 384 -13.58 39.35 -17.74
N PRO A 385 -13.98 40.59 -17.39
CA PRO A 385 -14.25 40.95 -15.99
C PRO A 385 -15.45 40.21 -15.39
N THR A 386 -16.42 39.83 -16.23
CA THR A 386 -17.65 39.17 -15.82
C THR A 386 -18.10 38.13 -16.84
N ILE A 387 -19.00 37.23 -16.40
CA ILE A 387 -19.54 36.16 -17.26
C ILE A 387 -20.40 36.72 -18.41
N GLU A 388 -21.02 37.89 -18.24
CA GLU A 388 -21.82 38.55 -19.28
C GLU A 388 -20.98 38.81 -20.53
N GLY A 389 -19.71 39.22 -20.37
CA GLY A 389 -18.80 39.41 -21.51
C GLY A 389 -18.50 38.12 -22.28
N ALA A 390 -18.52 36.96 -21.60
CA ALA A 390 -18.37 35.66 -22.26
C ALA A 390 -19.65 35.27 -23.03
N PHE A 391 -20.83 35.61 -22.51
CA PHE A 391 -22.11 35.41 -23.22
C PHE A 391 -22.25 36.33 -24.43
N ASP A 392 -21.85 37.59 -24.32
CA ASP A 392 -21.87 38.54 -25.44
C ASP A 392 -20.96 38.05 -26.57
N LYS A 393 -19.76 37.58 -26.24
CA LYS A 393 -18.83 37.01 -27.24
C LYS A 393 -19.38 35.74 -27.87
N PHE A 394 -20.04 34.86 -27.11
CA PHE A 394 -20.73 33.71 -27.68
C PHE A 394 -21.82 34.11 -28.70
N GLN A 395 -22.59 35.17 -28.43
CA GLN A 395 -23.60 35.66 -29.38
C GLN A 395 -22.98 36.23 -30.66
N GLU A 396 -21.82 36.88 -30.54
CA GLU A 396 -21.03 37.37 -31.67
C GLU A 396 -20.57 36.21 -32.55
N GLU A 397 -19.81 35.24 -32.01
CA GLU A 397 -19.32 34.06 -32.75
C GLU A 397 -20.48 33.25 -33.35
N TRP A 398 -21.60 33.14 -32.63
CA TRP A 398 -22.78 32.45 -33.15
C TRP A 398 -23.39 33.16 -34.36
N THR A 399 -23.35 34.49 -34.38
CA THR A 399 -23.83 35.28 -35.53
C THR A 399 -22.88 35.14 -36.71
N GLU A 400 -21.57 35.19 -36.47
CA GLU A 400 -20.52 35.01 -37.49
C GLU A 400 -20.61 33.61 -38.12
N PHE A 401 -20.74 32.55 -37.31
CA PHE A 401 -20.99 31.20 -37.80
C PHE A 401 -22.26 31.09 -38.66
N GLN A 402 -23.36 31.77 -38.28
CA GLN A 402 -24.58 31.78 -39.10
C GLN A 402 -24.40 32.45 -40.46
N GLU A 403 -23.56 33.48 -40.53
CA GLU A 403 -23.23 34.17 -41.79
C GLU A 403 -22.37 33.28 -42.70
N GLU A 404 -21.35 32.62 -42.14
CA GLU A 404 -20.48 31.68 -42.88
C GLU A 404 -21.20 30.40 -43.32
N VAL A 405 -22.20 29.93 -42.56
CA VAL A 405 -23.07 28.83 -43.01
C VAL A 405 -23.90 29.22 -44.24
N ARG A 406 -24.28 30.50 -44.39
CA ARG A 406 -25.07 30.97 -45.53
C ARG A 406 -24.23 31.31 -46.75
N ASN A 407 -23.07 31.92 -46.54
CA ASN A 407 -22.31 32.59 -47.59
C ASN A 407 -20.85 32.12 -47.71
N GLY A 408 -20.37 31.34 -46.75
CA GLY A 408 -18.96 30.95 -46.59
C GLY A 408 -18.58 29.63 -47.24
N GLU A 409 -17.29 29.33 -47.20
CA GLU A 409 -16.72 28.04 -47.62
C GLU A 409 -16.56 27.10 -46.41
N THR A 410 -16.44 25.79 -46.66
CA THR A 410 -16.35 24.78 -45.60
C THR A 410 -15.20 25.01 -44.61
N ALA A 411 -14.11 25.64 -45.06
CA ALA A 411 -13.00 26.02 -44.17
C ALA A 411 -13.41 27.11 -43.18
N SER A 412 -14.04 28.19 -43.65
CA SER A 412 -14.54 29.27 -42.80
C SER A 412 -15.60 28.78 -41.81
N GLN A 413 -16.49 27.88 -42.24
CA GLN A 413 -17.48 27.25 -41.35
C GLN A 413 -16.83 26.43 -40.23
N LEU A 414 -15.70 25.77 -40.50
CA LEU A 414 -14.96 25.01 -39.50
C LEU A 414 -14.33 25.93 -38.45
N ASP A 415 -13.72 27.03 -38.91
CA ASP A 415 -13.09 28.02 -38.04
C ASP A 415 -14.11 28.65 -37.09
N GLU A 416 -15.21 29.18 -37.63
CA GLU A 416 -16.28 29.83 -36.84
C GLU A 416 -16.99 28.84 -35.89
N LEU A 417 -17.20 27.58 -36.30
CA LEU A 417 -17.73 26.56 -35.39
C LEU A 417 -16.76 26.30 -34.24
N GLY A 418 -15.45 26.32 -34.52
CA GLY A 418 -14.39 26.23 -33.52
C GLY A 418 -14.49 27.34 -32.48
N ASP A 419 -14.70 28.58 -32.92
CA ASP A 419 -14.81 29.74 -32.04
C ASP A 419 -16.10 29.76 -31.22
N VAL A 420 -17.22 29.28 -31.77
CA VAL A 420 -18.45 28.99 -31.01
C VAL A 420 -18.19 27.95 -29.90
N LEU A 421 -17.52 26.84 -30.21
CA LEU A 421 -17.18 25.84 -29.20
C LEU A 421 -16.20 26.40 -28.15
N PHE A 422 -15.25 27.25 -28.56
CA PHE A 422 -14.28 27.89 -27.69
C PHE A 422 -14.96 28.85 -26.69
N THR A 423 -15.93 29.63 -27.14
CA THR A 423 -16.71 30.53 -26.27
C THR A 423 -17.61 29.78 -25.31
N ILE A 424 -18.22 28.65 -25.71
CA ILE A 424 -18.96 27.75 -24.80
C ILE A 424 -18.06 27.23 -23.68
N VAL A 425 -16.84 26.79 -24.01
CA VAL A 425 -15.85 26.34 -23.01
C VAL A 425 -15.50 27.48 -22.04
N ASN A 426 -15.46 28.73 -22.52
CA ASN A 426 -15.17 29.88 -21.66
C ASN A 426 -16.31 30.18 -20.70
N ILE A 427 -17.56 30.06 -21.15
CA ILE A 427 -18.74 30.15 -20.27
C ILE A 427 -18.69 29.06 -19.20
N ALA A 428 -18.40 27.80 -19.58
CA ALA A 428 -18.25 26.69 -18.64
C ALA A 428 -17.15 26.97 -17.60
N ARG A 429 -16.03 27.58 -18.01
CA ARG A 429 -14.95 28.01 -17.11
C ARG A 429 -15.41 29.06 -16.09
N PHE A 430 -16.18 30.09 -16.50
CA PHE A 430 -16.75 31.06 -15.56
C PHE A 430 -17.69 30.40 -14.54
N LEU A 431 -18.46 29.41 -14.98
CA LEU A 431 -19.35 28.61 -14.13
C LEU A 431 -18.61 27.56 -13.29
N LYS A 432 -17.30 27.38 -13.51
CA LYS A 432 -16.46 26.33 -12.90
C LYS A 432 -16.95 24.92 -13.20
N ILE A 433 -17.57 24.73 -14.35
CA ILE A 433 -18.03 23.44 -14.86
C ILE A 433 -16.96 22.89 -15.81
N SER A 434 -16.62 21.60 -15.67
CA SER A 434 -15.75 20.92 -16.63
C SER A 434 -16.52 20.70 -17.94
N PRO A 435 -16.06 21.25 -19.07
CA PRO A 435 -16.75 21.07 -20.35
C PRO A 435 -16.73 19.60 -20.82
N GLU A 436 -15.71 18.85 -20.42
CA GLU A 436 -15.58 17.42 -20.74
C GLU A 436 -16.67 16.62 -20.00
N GLU A 437 -16.80 16.83 -18.68
CA GLU A 437 -17.85 16.18 -17.86
C GLU A 437 -19.25 16.61 -18.34
N ALA A 438 -19.44 17.90 -18.69
CA ALA A 438 -20.71 18.38 -19.20
C ALA A 438 -21.12 17.70 -20.51
N MET A 439 -20.16 17.47 -21.42
CA MET A 439 -20.40 16.76 -22.67
C MET A 439 -20.68 15.27 -22.40
N TRP A 440 -19.96 14.66 -21.46
CA TRP A 440 -20.20 13.28 -21.04
C TRP A 440 -21.62 13.09 -20.49
N HIS A 441 -22.05 13.92 -19.53
CA HIS A 441 -23.42 13.88 -19.01
C HIS A 441 -24.48 14.10 -20.11
N ALA A 442 -24.19 14.93 -21.11
CA ALA A 442 -25.10 15.13 -22.24
C ALA A 442 -25.22 13.87 -23.11
N ASN A 443 -24.10 13.19 -23.38
CA ASN A 443 -24.05 11.95 -24.14
C ASN A 443 -24.76 10.80 -23.41
N GLU A 444 -24.56 10.64 -22.10
CA GLU A 444 -25.24 9.61 -21.31
C GLU A 444 -26.75 9.85 -21.23
N LYS A 445 -27.19 11.09 -21.01
CA LYS A 445 -28.62 11.44 -21.12
C LYS A 445 -29.19 11.16 -22.51
N PHE A 446 -28.42 11.43 -23.57
CA PHE A 446 -28.86 11.12 -24.92
C PHE A 446 -29.02 9.61 -25.12
N LYS A 447 -28.01 8.82 -24.72
CA LYS A 447 -27.99 7.36 -24.79
C LYS A 447 -29.16 6.75 -24.02
N SER A 448 -29.36 7.11 -22.75
CA SER A 448 -30.50 6.66 -21.92
C SER A 448 -31.85 6.89 -22.62
N ARG A 449 -32.09 8.13 -23.07
CA ARG A 449 -33.34 8.50 -23.76
C ARG A 449 -33.51 7.76 -25.07
N PHE A 450 -32.44 7.66 -25.86
CA PHE A 450 -32.48 6.97 -27.14
C PHE A 450 -32.74 5.48 -26.97
N THR A 451 -32.14 4.83 -25.96
CA THR A 451 -32.44 3.44 -25.59
C THR A 451 -33.92 3.27 -25.22
N HIS A 452 -34.54 4.24 -24.54
CA HIS A 452 -35.99 4.20 -24.31
C HIS A 452 -36.79 4.28 -25.62
N VAL A 453 -36.39 5.16 -26.54
CA VAL A 453 -37.00 5.25 -27.88
C VAL A 453 -36.86 3.92 -28.63
N GLU A 454 -35.69 3.29 -28.60
CA GLU A 454 -35.45 1.97 -29.21
C GLU A 454 -36.38 0.89 -28.63
N GLN A 455 -36.59 0.89 -27.31
CA GLN A 455 -37.52 -0.04 -26.66
C GLN A 455 -38.96 0.20 -27.10
N CYS A 456 -39.41 1.46 -27.17
CA CYS A 456 -40.75 1.80 -27.65
C CYS A 456 -40.96 1.41 -29.12
N VAL A 457 -39.97 1.64 -29.97
CA VAL A 457 -39.97 1.24 -31.39
C VAL A 457 -40.10 -0.29 -31.50
N LYS A 458 -39.28 -1.05 -30.77
CA LYS A 458 -39.31 -2.53 -30.71
C LYS A 458 -40.64 -3.08 -30.18
N GLN A 459 -41.28 -2.41 -29.24
CA GLN A 459 -42.57 -2.83 -28.66
C GLN A 459 -43.79 -2.48 -29.53
N GLY A 460 -43.62 -1.58 -30.50
CA GLY A 460 -44.69 -1.14 -31.39
C GLY A 460 -44.72 -1.89 -32.73
N ILE A 461 -44.67 -1.14 -33.83
CA ILE A 461 -45.04 -1.61 -35.19
C ILE A 461 -43.86 -2.12 -36.03
N GLY A 462 -42.62 -2.07 -35.53
CA GLY A 462 -41.43 -2.55 -36.26
C GLY A 462 -40.26 -1.57 -36.23
N ASP A 463 -39.53 -1.46 -37.35
CA ASP A 463 -38.26 -0.71 -37.45
C ASP A 463 -38.45 0.82 -37.44
N PHE A 464 -37.39 1.55 -37.08
CA PHE A 464 -37.37 3.02 -37.06
C PHE A 464 -37.89 3.70 -38.34
N SER A 465 -37.68 3.09 -39.51
CA SER A 465 -38.14 3.61 -40.81
C SER A 465 -39.67 3.64 -40.96
N THR A 466 -40.40 2.98 -40.06
CA THR A 466 -41.87 2.93 -40.05
C THR A 466 -42.51 4.05 -39.24
N TYR A 467 -41.72 4.78 -38.43
CA TYR A 467 -42.18 5.89 -37.60
C TYR A 467 -41.82 7.24 -38.23
N SER A 468 -42.70 8.23 -38.08
CA SER A 468 -42.35 9.63 -38.40
C SER A 468 -41.47 10.24 -37.32
N LEU A 469 -40.76 11.32 -37.65
CA LEU A 469 -39.96 12.07 -36.68
C LEU A 469 -40.82 12.59 -35.52
N GLU A 470 -42.06 13.01 -35.78
CA GLU A 470 -42.96 13.45 -34.70
C GLU A 470 -43.30 12.30 -33.73
N GLN A 471 -43.46 11.08 -34.23
CA GLN A 471 -43.74 9.91 -33.39
C GLN A 471 -42.52 9.48 -32.57
N LEU A 472 -41.31 9.56 -33.14
CA LEU A 472 -40.07 9.30 -32.41
C LEU A 472 -39.83 10.37 -31.34
N GLU A 473 -40.15 11.63 -31.64
CA GLU A 473 -40.10 12.73 -30.67
C GLU A 473 -41.11 12.52 -29.52
N GLU A 474 -42.30 11.96 -29.79
CA GLU A 474 -43.23 11.60 -28.72
C GLU A 474 -42.64 10.55 -27.75
N PHE A 475 -41.94 9.53 -28.26
CA PHE A 475 -41.23 8.56 -27.42
C PHE A 475 -40.08 9.21 -26.65
N TRP A 476 -39.34 10.13 -27.28
CA TRP A 476 -38.29 10.89 -26.62
C TRP A 476 -38.82 11.76 -25.46
N GLN A 477 -39.93 12.47 -25.67
CA GLN A 477 -40.60 13.25 -24.63
C GLN A 477 -41.19 12.37 -23.51
N GLN A 478 -41.53 11.11 -23.80
CA GLN A 478 -41.89 10.15 -22.76
C GLN A 478 -40.68 9.73 -21.92
N ALA A 479 -39.52 9.48 -22.55
CA ALA A 479 -38.27 9.18 -21.85
C ALA A 479 -37.89 10.31 -20.89
N LYS A 480 -37.92 11.55 -21.39
CA LYS A 480 -37.60 12.75 -20.60
C LYS A 480 -38.49 12.90 -19.35
N ARG A 481 -39.80 12.67 -19.50
CA ARG A 481 -40.75 12.71 -18.38
C ARG A 481 -40.51 11.62 -17.33
N LYS A 482 -39.97 10.47 -17.71
CA LYS A 482 -39.63 9.40 -16.77
C LYS A 482 -38.39 9.75 -15.95
N GLU A 483 -37.35 10.28 -16.58
CA GLU A 483 -36.12 10.73 -15.90
C GLU A 483 -36.42 11.88 -14.92
N ASP A 484 -37.14 12.92 -15.35
CA ASP A 484 -37.51 14.07 -14.51
C ASP A 484 -38.32 13.64 -13.26
N SER A 485 -39.09 12.54 -13.38
CA SER A 485 -39.87 11.98 -12.26
C SER A 485 -39.06 11.12 -11.28
N HIS A 486 -37.87 10.63 -11.68
CA HIS A 486 -36.94 9.90 -10.82
C HIS A 486 -35.99 10.84 -10.07
N GLU A 487 -35.54 11.96 -10.67
CA GLU A 487 -34.66 12.95 -10.02
C GLU A 487 -35.34 13.78 -8.90
N THR A 488 -36.68 13.73 -8.79
CA THR A 488 -37.44 14.46 -7.75
C THR A 488 -37.78 13.60 -6.52
N ARG A 489 -37.26 12.38 -6.43
CA ARG A 489 -37.38 11.46 -5.28
C ARG A 489 -36.03 11.25 -4.65
#